data_AF-A0A699GXN0-F1
#
_entry.id   AF-A0A699GXN0-F1
#
_cell.length_a   1.000
_cell.length_b   1.000
_cell.length_c   1.000
_cell.angle_alpha   90.00
_cell.angle_beta   90.00
_cell.angle_gamma   90.00
#
_symmetry.space_group_name_H-M   'P 1'
#
loop_
_entity.id
_entity.type
_entity.pdbx_description
1 polymer ?
#
loop_
_entity_poly.entity_id
_entity_poly.type
_entity_poly.pdbx_seq_one_letter_code
_entity_poly.pdbx_strand_id
1 'polypeptide(L)'
;QRPPRVSAPEKEYEKSIDEHYVMLRSYGKAILDFNPGSTIKLGVTVNLNGKAYFDRFYVCFVGLADRSIGRDCSNHIYPMAWGVVNIENKDNWTCFLELLEEDLGCNRGTGLTLMFDQHNGLIEAVTDAMTNAEHRQCARHIYENFRKQYPGLKYRQLLWAASKASYP
;
A
#
# COMPACT_ATOMS: atom_id res chain seq x y z
N GLN A 1 -10.58 -11.01 -28.01
CA GLN A 1 -9.16 -11.41 -28.06
C GLN A 1 -8.43 -10.63 -26.98
N ARG A 2 -7.64 -11.28 -26.13
CA ARG A 2 -6.81 -10.60 -25.11
C ARG A 2 -5.73 -9.79 -25.87
N PRO A 3 -5.46 -8.53 -25.52
CA PRO A 3 -4.39 -7.79 -26.16
C PRO A 3 -3.06 -8.52 -25.99
N PRO A 4 -2.16 -8.48 -26.98
CA PRO A 4 -0.87 -9.14 -26.90
C PRO A 4 -0.11 -8.59 -25.70
N ARG A 5 0.53 -9.47 -24.92
CA ARG A 5 1.48 -9.06 -23.88
C ARG A 5 2.61 -8.32 -24.59
N VAL A 6 2.68 -7.01 -24.37
CA VAL A 6 3.87 -6.24 -24.70
C VAL A 6 4.97 -6.78 -23.79
N SER A 7 5.98 -7.41 -24.39
CA SER A 7 7.21 -7.77 -23.68
C SER A 7 7.87 -6.48 -23.20
N ALA A 8 8.04 -6.33 -21.89
CA ALA A 8 8.79 -5.21 -21.34
C ALA A 8 10.22 -5.22 -21.92
N PRO A 9 10.80 -4.07 -22.28
CA PRO A 9 12.17 -4.02 -22.75
C PRO A 9 13.11 -4.44 -21.61
N GLU A 10 13.85 -5.53 -21.80
CA GLU A 10 14.72 -6.16 -20.79
C GLU A 10 15.88 -5.27 -20.28
N LYS A 11 16.09 -4.06 -20.82
CA LYS A 11 17.28 -3.24 -20.56
C LYS A 11 17.10 -2.07 -19.58
N GLU A 12 15.88 -1.77 -19.13
CA GLU A 12 15.64 -0.56 -18.31
C GLU A 12 15.86 -0.78 -16.80
N TYR A 13 15.93 -2.03 -16.37
CA TYR A 13 16.02 -2.44 -14.96
C TYR A 13 17.46 -2.63 -14.44
N GLU A 14 18.47 -2.46 -15.29
CA GLU A 14 19.90 -2.62 -14.93
C GLU A 14 20.56 -1.33 -14.42
N LYS A 15 19.78 -0.27 -14.20
CA LYS A 15 20.31 1.00 -13.70
C LYS A 15 20.61 0.92 -12.20
N SER A 16 21.56 1.73 -11.76
CA SER A 16 21.84 1.90 -10.34
C SER A 16 20.65 2.56 -9.63
N ILE A 17 20.57 2.36 -8.31
CA ILE A 17 19.53 2.96 -7.46
C ILE A 17 19.51 4.49 -7.62
N ASP A 18 20.67 5.14 -7.67
CA ASP A 18 20.79 6.59 -7.83
C ASP A 18 20.23 7.07 -9.18
N GLU A 19 20.47 6.32 -10.25
CA GLU A 19 19.91 6.62 -11.58
C GLU A 19 18.37 6.46 -11.58
N HIS A 20 17.84 5.45 -10.88
CA HIS A 20 16.40 5.28 -10.72
C HIS A 20 15.75 6.43 -9.94
N TYR A 21 16.42 7.00 -8.93
CA TYR A 21 15.93 8.17 -8.19
C TYR A 21 15.76 9.41 -9.08
N VAL A 22 16.69 9.64 -10.01
CA VAL A 22 16.59 10.74 -10.99
C VAL A 22 15.37 10.55 -11.91
N MET A 23 14.96 9.30 -12.15
CA MET A 23 13.86 8.95 -13.04
C MET A 23 12.47 8.97 -12.40
N LEU A 24 12.33 9.22 -11.09
CA LEU A 24 11.03 9.16 -10.40
C LEU A 24 9.95 10.02 -11.05
N ARG A 25 10.30 11.20 -11.55
CA ARG A 25 9.36 12.07 -12.29
C ARG A 25 8.92 11.44 -13.61
N SER A 26 9.83 10.80 -14.33
CA SER A 26 9.54 10.09 -15.57
C SER A 26 8.66 8.88 -15.34
N TYR A 27 8.89 8.13 -14.24
CA TYR A 27 8.00 7.04 -13.84
C TYR A 27 6.60 7.55 -13.49
N GLY A 28 6.51 8.64 -12.73
CA GLY A 28 5.23 9.28 -12.45
C GLY A 28 4.49 9.66 -13.74
N LYS A 29 5.18 10.34 -14.67
CA LYS A 29 4.59 10.69 -15.95
C LYS A 29 4.11 9.46 -16.74
N ALA A 30 4.93 8.41 -16.85
CA ALA A 30 4.55 7.20 -17.57
C ALA A 30 3.29 6.56 -16.95
N ILE A 31 3.22 6.47 -15.62
CA ILE A 31 2.05 5.93 -14.92
C ILE A 31 0.79 6.72 -15.27
N LEU A 32 0.86 8.06 -15.27
CA LEU A 32 -0.27 8.92 -15.65
C LEU A 32 -0.67 8.76 -17.12
N ASP A 33 0.31 8.66 -18.01
CA ASP A 33 0.07 8.51 -19.46
C ASP A 33 -0.66 7.18 -19.76
N PHE A 34 -0.38 6.11 -19.01
CA PHE A 34 -1.05 4.80 -19.17
C PHE A 34 -2.29 4.62 -18.29
N ASN A 35 -2.44 5.38 -17.20
CA ASN A 35 -3.56 5.30 -16.27
C ASN A 35 -4.13 6.70 -15.97
N PRO A 36 -4.78 7.34 -16.94
CA PRO A 36 -5.36 8.67 -16.76
C PRO A 36 -6.30 8.72 -15.56
N GLY A 37 -6.21 9.80 -14.78
CA GLY A 37 -6.99 9.99 -13.55
C GLY A 37 -6.34 9.42 -12.29
N SER A 38 -5.26 8.65 -12.39
CA SER A 38 -4.48 8.22 -11.22
C SER A 38 -3.83 9.39 -10.50
N THR A 39 -3.64 9.27 -9.19
CA THR A 39 -2.95 10.26 -8.36
C THR A 39 -1.49 9.89 -8.21
N ILE A 40 -0.61 10.87 -8.42
CA ILE A 40 0.82 10.73 -8.15
C ILE A 40 1.31 11.95 -7.39
N LYS A 41 1.96 11.73 -6.25
CA LYS A 41 2.60 12.78 -5.45
C LYS A 41 4.07 12.43 -5.23
N LEU A 42 4.96 13.34 -5.62
CA LEU A 42 6.40 13.22 -5.37
C LEU A 42 6.83 14.32 -4.40
N GLY A 43 7.17 13.93 -3.18
CA GLY A 43 7.76 14.79 -2.17
C GLY A 43 9.29 14.82 -2.29
N VAL A 44 9.84 16.03 -2.27
CA VAL A 44 11.28 16.29 -2.30
C VAL A 44 11.60 17.34 -1.25
N THR A 45 12.59 17.08 -0.42
CA THR A 45 13.07 18.02 0.60
C THR A 45 14.37 18.67 0.11
N VAL A 46 14.46 19.99 0.21
CA VAL A 46 15.67 20.73 -0.18
C VAL A 46 16.43 21.14 1.07
N ASN A 47 17.71 20.81 1.15
CA ASN A 47 18.54 21.23 2.27
C ASN A 47 19.02 22.70 2.12
N LEU A 48 19.66 23.25 3.15
CA LEU A 48 20.18 24.62 3.14
C LEU A 48 21.19 24.90 2.02
N ASN A 49 21.83 23.86 1.47
CA ASN A 49 22.79 23.97 0.38
C ASN A 49 22.13 23.86 -1.01
N GLY A 50 20.79 23.84 -1.07
CA GLY A 50 20.03 23.72 -2.33
C GLY A 50 19.98 22.31 -2.91
N LYS A 51 20.52 21.30 -2.22
CA LYS A 51 20.46 19.91 -2.67
C LYS A 51 19.11 19.29 -2.30
N ALA A 52 18.44 18.78 -3.34
CA ALA A 52 17.19 18.04 -3.23
C ALA A 52 17.43 16.59 -2.80
N TYR A 53 16.58 16.10 -1.89
CA TYR A 53 16.54 14.73 -1.40
C TYR A 53 15.15 14.17 -1.58
N PHE A 54 15.10 12.90 -1.93
CA PHE A 54 13.86 12.16 -1.96
C PHE A 54 13.23 12.09 -0.56
N ASP A 55 11.94 12.38 -0.48
CA ASP A 55 11.18 12.28 0.76
C ASP A 55 10.14 11.17 0.67
N ARG A 56 9.23 11.28 -0.31
CA ARG A 56 8.15 10.29 -0.52
C ARG A 56 7.69 10.24 -1.98
N PHE A 57 7.21 9.08 -2.40
CA PHE A 57 6.52 8.90 -3.67
C PHE A 57 5.23 8.14 -3.41
N TYR A 58 4.10 8.74 -3.73
CA TYR A 58 2.78 8.16 -3.58
C TYR A 58 2.16 7.96 -4.96
N VAL A 59 1.54 6.81 -5.16
CA VAL A 59 0.80 6.46 -6.36
C VAL A 59 -0.53 5.82 -5.96
N CYS A 60 -1.64 6.27 -6.56
CA CYS A 60 -2.96 5.70 -6.40
C CYS A 60 -3.66 5.57 -7.75
N PHE A 61 -4.17 4.38 -8.07
CA PHE A 61 -4.82 4.09 -9.34
C PHE A 61 -6.34 4.28 -9.23
N VAL A 62 -6.87 5.34 -9.86
CA VAL A 62 -8.30 5.69 -9.82
C VAL A 62 -9.20 4.54 -10.32
N GLY A 63 -8.76 3.81 -11.35
CA GLY A 63 -9.54 2.69 -11.90
C GLY A 63 -9.76 1.52 -10.93
N LEU A 64 -9.01 1.48 -9.83
CA LEU A 64 -9.17 0.51 -8.75
C LEU A 64 -9.89 1.09 -7.53
N ALA A 65 -9.81 2.42 -7.30
CA ALA A 65 -10.48 3.11 -6.21
C ALA A 65 -12.01 2.95 -6.23
N ASP A 66 -12.62 3.07 -7.42
CA ASP A 66 -14.09 2.94 -7.60
C ASP A 66 -14.65 1.56 -7.24
N ARG A 67 -13.82 0.51 -7.21
CA ARG A 67 -14.30 -0.87 -7.03
C ARG A 67 -14.34 -1.33 -5.57
N SER A 68 -13.89 -0.49 -4.64
CA SER A 68 -13.87 -0.72 -3.17
C SER A 68 -13.13 -1.99 -2.71
N ILE A 69 -12.63 -2.80 -3.63
CA ILE A 69 -11.89 -4.03 -3.41
C ILE A 69 -10.87 -4.11 -4.56
N GLY A 70 -9.58 -4.11 -4.22
CA GLY A 70 -8.50 -4.37 -5.17
C GLY A 70 -8.49 -5.84 -5.62
N ARG A 71 -9.65 -6.43 -5.93
CA ARG A 71 -9.78 -7.78 -6.44
C ARG A 71 -10.42 -7.80 -7.80
N ASP A 72 -9.86 -8.59 -8.70
CA ASP A 72 -10.49 -8.87 -9.98
C ASP A 72 -11.60 -9.94 -9.84
N CYS A 73 -12.30 -10.21 -10.94
CA CYS A 73 -13.30 -11.28 -11.01
C CYS A 73 -12.72 -12.69 -10.78
N SER A 74 -11.39 -12.83 -10.75
CA SER A 74 -10.66 -14.06 -10.47
C SER A 74 -10.10 -14.10 -9.05
N ASN A 75 -10.48 -13.16 -8.17
CA ASN A 75 -10.05 -13.06 -6.78
C ASN A 75 -8.53 -12.79 -6.60
N HIS A 76 -7.83 -12.30 -7.64
CA HIS A 76 -6.46 -11.81 -7.51
C HIS A 76 -6.45 -10.45 -6.83
N ILE A 77 -5.50 -10.23 -5.93
CA ILE A 77 -5.33 -8.94 -5.24
C ILE A 77 -4.37 -8.06 -6.05
N TYR A 78 -4.79 -6.83 -6.33
CA TYR A 78 -4.00 -5.80 -7.01
C TYR A 78 -3.78 -4.62 -6.07
N PRO A 79 -2.56 -4.05 -6.04
CA PRO A 79 -2.30 -2.84 -5.28
C PRO A 79 -3.08 -1.67 -5.89
N MET A 80 -3.93 -1.05 -5.08
CA MET A 80 -4.68 0.15 -5.47
C MET A 80 -3.82 1.40 -5.29
N ALA A 81 -3.09 1.48 -4.18
CA ALA A 81 -2.14 2.54 -3.89
C ALA A 81 -0.86 1.94 -3.31
N TRP A 82 0.26 2.61 -3.52
CA TRP A 82 1.54 2.28 -2.89
C TRP A 82 2.36 3.54 -2.64
N GLY A 83 3.18 3.48 -1.59
CA GLY A 83 4.06 4.55 -1.18
C GLY A 83 5.50 4.05 -1.13
N VAL A 84 6.44 4.86 -1.57
CA VAL A 84 7.88 4.70 -1.31
C VAL A 84 8.32 5.83 -0.41
N VAL A 85 8.95 5.46 0.70
CA VAL A 85 9.43 6.37 1.73
C VAL A 85 10.79 5.88 2.22
N ASN A 86 11.59 6.78 2.79
CA ASN A 86 12.89 6.41 3.32
C ASN A 86 12.79 5.50 4.55
N ILE A 87 11.78 5.71 5.39
CA ILE A 87 11.59 5.01 6.67
C ILE A 87 10.10 4.77 6.90
N GLU A 88 9.74 3.58 7.35
CA GLU A 88 8.40 3.28 7.84
C GLU A 88 8.22 3.81 9.27
N ASN A 89 7.64 4.99 9.39
CA ASN A 89 7.33 5.64 10.68
C ASN A 89 5.90 6.17 10.67
N LYS A 90 5.44 6.65 11.83
CA LYS A 90 4.09 7.20 11.99
C LYS A 90 3.79 8.30 10.97
N ASP A 91 4.66 9.29 10.85
CA ASP A 91 4.43 10.46 9.98
C ASP A 91 4.26 10.09 8.50
N ASN A 92 5.06 9.14 8.02
CA ASN A 92 4.97 8.65 6.65
C ASN A 92 3.70 7.83 6.42
N TRP A 93 3.29 7.02 7.40
CA TRP A 93 2.02 6.29 7.35
C TRP A 93 0.82 7.24 7.40
N THR A 94 0.84 8.25 8.28
CA THR A 94 -0.23 9.25 8.37
C THR A 94 -0.40 9.96 7.04
N CYS A 95 0.69 10.44 6.44
CA CYS A 95 0.63 11.09 5.13
C CYS A 95 0.12 10.15 4.02
N PHE A 96 0.53 8.88 4.02
CA PHE A 96 0.02 7.89 3.07
C PHE A 96 -1.50 7.69 3.22
N LEU A 97 -1.97 7.59 4.47
CA LEU A 97 -3.38 7.35 4.79
C LEU A 97 -4.26 8.57 4.48
N GLU A 98 -3.79 9.78 4.76
CA GLU A 98 -4.49 11.02 4.41
C GLU A 98 -4.65 11.17 2.89
N LEU A 99 -3.60 10.89 2.12
CA LEU A 99 -3.67 10.89 0.66
C LEU A 99 -4.63 9.80 0.14
N LEU A 100 -4.60 8.62 0.75
CA LEU A 100 -5.52 7.54 0.41
C LEU A 100 -6.98 7.88 0.77
N GLU A 101 -7.22 8.53 1.90
CA GLU A 101 -8.54 9.01 2.29
C GLU A 101 -9.09 10.00 1.26
N GLU A 102 -8.26 10.97 0.85
CA GLU A 102 -8.61 11.96 -0.18
C GLU A 102 -8.98 11.28 -1.50
N ASP A 103 -8.17 10.33 -1.98
CA ASP A 103 -8.42 9.62 -3.24
C ASP A 103 -9.63 8.69 -3.17
N LEU A 104 -9.92 8.09 -2.00
CA LEU A 104 -11.10 7.23 -1.80
C LEU A 104 -12.38 8.04 -1.54
N GLY A 105 -12.27 9.33 -1.23
CA GLY A 105 -13.39 10.17 -0.81
C GLY A 105 -14.12 9.62 0.41
N CYS A 106 -13.44 8.86 1.27
CA CYS A 106 -14.04 8.24 2.45
C CYS A 106 -13.90 9.19 3.65
N ASN A 107 -14.97 9.39 4.42
CA ASN A 107 -14.94 10.29 5.58
C ASN A 107 -14.21 9.62 6.76
N ARG A 108 -12.89 9.82 6.89
CA ARG A 108 -12.04 9.18 7.90
C ARG A 108 -12.21 7.67 7.96
N GLY A 109 -12.36 7.03 6.80
CA GLY A 109 -12.51 5.58 6.69
C GLY A 109 -13.90 5.03 6.99
N THR A 110 -14.95 5.86 7.07
CA THR A 110 -16.33 5.37 7.19
C THR A 110 -16.66 4.35 6.09
N GLY A 111 -17.12 3.16 6.49
CA GLY A 111 -17.48 2.08 5.57
C GLY A 111 -16.29 1.25 5.07
N LEU A 112 -15.07 1.54 5.54
CA LEU A 112 -13.88 0.75 5.23
C LEU A 112 -13.52 -0.21 6.35
N THR A 113 -12.94 -1.34 5.96
CA THR A 113 -12.26 -2.27 6.88
C THR A 113 -10.79 -2.33 6.50
N LEU A 114 -9.93 -1.88 7.40
CA LEU A 114 -8.48 -1.89 7.22
C LEU A 114 -7.89 -3.14 7.86
N MET A 115 -7.05 -3.85 7.12
CA MET A 115 -6.33 -5.02 7.61
C MET A 115 -4.83 -4.80 7.45
N PHE A 116 -4.12 -4.75 8.58
CA PHE A 116 -2.69 -4.49 8.62
C PHE A 116 -1.93 -5.53 9.46
N ASP A 117 -0.61 -5.56 9.33
CA ASP A 117 0.26 -6.21 10.31
C ASP A 117 0.43 -5.29 11.53
N GLN A 118 0.70 -5.85 12.70
CA GLN A 118 0.69 -5.11 13.98
C GLN A 118 1.90 -4.15 14.15
N HIS A 119 2.35 -3.46 13.10
CA HIS A 119 3.42 -2.49 13.24
C HIS A 119 2.92 -1.25 14.02
N ASN A 120 3.53 -0.95 15.17
CA ASN A 120 3.07 0.10 16.09
C ASN A 120 2.87 1.46 15.41
N GLY A 121 3.81 1.87 14.54
CA GLY A 121 3.69 3.14 13.81
C GLY A 121 2.50 3.21 12.85
N LEU A 122 2.08 2.07 12.30
CA LEU A 122 0.92 1.99 11.41
C LEU A 122 -0.39 2.03 12.21
N ILE A 123 -0.45 1.34 13.35
CA ILE A 123 -1.63 1.34 14.23
C ILE A 123 -1.94 2.77 14.69
N GLU A 124 -0.92 3.51 15.14
CA GLU A 124 -1.07 4.89 15.56
C GLU A 124 -1.54 5.79 14.42
N ALA A 125 -0.90 5.69 13.25
CA ALA A 125 -1.28 6.48 12.08
C ALA A 125 -2.71 6.22 11.60
N VAL A 126 -3.14 4.95 11.57
CA VAL A 126 -4.51 4.58 11.20
C VAL A 126 -5.52 5.12 12.22
N THR A 127 -5.20 5.04 13.50
CA THR A 127 -6.07 5.55 14.57
C THR A 127 -6.25 7.06 14.47
N ASP A 128 -5.24 7.80 14.00
CA ASP A 128 -5.30 9.25 13.84
C ASP A 128 -6.00 9.66 12.53
N ALA A 129 -5.66 9.02 11.39
CA ALA A 129 -6.15 9.40 10.06
C ALA A 129 -7.53 8.82 9.74
N MET A 130 -7.75 7.53 9.98
CA MET A 130 -8.97 6.81 9.58
C MET A 130 -9.77 6.34 10.79
N THR A 131 -10.13 7.28 11.68
CA THR A 131 -10.79 7.02 12.97
C THR A 131 -12.08 6.20 12.89
N ASN A 132 -12.78 6.22 11.75
CA ASN A 132 -14.08 5.57 11.56
C ASN A 132 -13.97 4.22 10.86
N ALA A 133 -12.77 3.78 10.46
CA ALA A 133 -12.58 2.49 9.81
C ALA A 133 -12.67 1.34 10.82
N GLU A 134 -13.19 0.18 10.39
CA GLU A 134 -13.02 -1.05 11.15
C GLU A 134 -11.58 -1.54 11.07
N HIS A 135 -10.97 -1.84 12.20
CA HIS A 135 -9.60 -2.35 12.25
C HIS A 135 -9.58 -3.87 12.40
N ARG A 136 -8.87 -4.55 11.50
CA ARG A 136 -8.65 -6.00 11.55
C ARG A 136 -7.17 -6.29 11.54
N GLN A 137 -6.80 -7.37 12.21
CA GLN A 137 -5.42 -7.85 12.18
C GLN A 137 -5.25 -8.92 11.11
N CYS A 138 -4.15 -8.86 10.38
CA CYS A 138 -3.85 -9.83 9.35
C CYS A 138 -3.59 -11.22 9.97
N ALA A 139 -4.55 -12.15 9.82
CA ALA A 139 -4.44 -13.52 10.33
C ALA A 139 -3.19 -14.25 9.80
N ARG A 140 -2.74 -13.94 8.58
CA ARG A 140 -1.50 -14.48 8.01
C ARG A 140 -0.28 -14.06 8.82
N HIS A 141 -0.15 -12.78 9.16
CA HIS A 141 0.96 -12.29 9.96
C HIS A 141 0.89 -12.77 11.41
N ILE A 142 -0.31 -12.82 12.00
CA ILE A 142 -0.50 -13.46 13.32
C ILE A 142 -0.01 -14.90 13.27
N TYR A 143 -0.38 -15.67 12.24
CA TYR A 143 0.08 -17.05 12.07
C TYR A 143 1.59 -17.17 11.89
N GLU A 144 2.21 -16.27 11.11
CA GLU A 144 3.67 -16.26 10.89
C GLU A 144 4.45 -16.03 12.20
N ASN A 145 3.92 -15.23 13.12
CA ASN A 145 4.48 -15.06 14.45
C ASN A 145 4.14 -16.23 15.37
N PHE A 146 2.88 -16.67 15.37
CA PHE A 146 2.37 -17.75 16.22
C PHE A 146 3.08 -19.09 15.95
N ARG A 147 3.34 -19.44 14.67
CA ARG A 147 3.99 -20.71 14.31
C ARG A 147 5.45 -20.81 14.78
N LYS A 148 6.09 -19.68 15.09
CA LYS A 148 7.46 -19.65 15.65
C LYS A 148 7.48 -20.23 17.07
N GLN A 149 6.39 -20.05 17.82
CA GLN A 149 6.24 -20.55 19.19
C GLN A 149 5.44 -21.87 19.25
N TYR A 150 4.45 -22.03 18.39
CA TYR A 150 3.53 -23.18 18.38
C TYR A 150 3.54 -23.87 17.00
N PRO A 151 4.56 -24.69 16.70
CA PRO A 151 4.64 -25.42 15.45
C PRO A 151 3.63 -26.59 15.42
N GLY A 152 3.19 -26.96 14.22
CA GLY A 152 2.39 -28.17 13.99
C GLY A 152 0.97 -27.90 13.46
N LEU A 153 0.42 -28.93 12.81
CA LEU A 153 -0.86 -28.84 12.10
C LEU A 153 -2.06 -28.54 13.01
N LYS A 154 -2.05 -29.08 14.24
CA LYS A 154 -3.13 -28.85 15.22
C LYS A 154 -3.29 -27.36 15.54
N TYR A 155 -2.19 -26.68 15.89
CA TYR A 155 -2.20 -25.25 16.22
C TYR A 155 -2.55 -24.38 15.01
N ARG A 156 -2.07 -24.75 13.82
CA ARG A 156 -2.49 -24.11 12.56
C ARG A 156 -4.01 -24.20 12.37
N GLN A 157 -4.59 -25.39 12.50
CA GLN A 157 -6.03 -25.58 12.30
C GLN A 157 -6.86 -24.77 13.30
N LEU A 158 -6.48 -24.77 14.58
CA LEU A 158 -7.15 -24.00 15.61
C LEU A 158 -7.10 -22.49 15.34
N LEU A 159 -5.95 -21.96 14.95
CA LEU A 159 -5.81 -20.54 14.64
C LEU A 159 -6.69 -20.13 13.45
N TRP A 160 -6.70 -20.92 12.38
CA TRP A 160 -7.54 -20.61 11.21
C TRP A 160 -9.03 -20.77 11.50
N ALA A 161 -9.43 -21.70 12.37
CA ALA A 161 -10.81 -21.80 12.84
C ALA A 161 -11.22 -20.55 13.63
N ALA A 162 -10.37 -20.11 14.57
CA ALA A 162 -10.59 -18.89 15.33
C ALA A 162 -10.66 -17.63 14.44
N SER A 163 -9.79 -17.53 13.43
CA SER A 163 -9.77 -16.37 12.51
C SER A 163 -11.04 -16.21 11.66
N LYS A 164 -11.82 -17.28 11.50
CA LYS A 164 -13.06 -17.30 10.72
C LYS A 164 -14.31 -17.18 11.58
N ALA A 165 -14.16 -17.17 12.91
CA ALA A 165 -15.28 -16.98 13.80
C ALA A 165 -15.77 -15.53 13.68
N SER A 166 -17.02 -15.36 13.24
CA SER A 166 -17.71 -14.08 13.28
C SER A 166 -18.11 -13.77 14.73
N TYR A 167 -18.05 -12.51 15.12
CA TYR A 167 -18.75 -12.07 16.33
C TYR A 167 -20.27 -12.24 16.10
N PRO A 168 -21.06 -12.69 17.08
CA PRO A 168 -22.52 -12.72 16.95
C PRO A 168 -23.12 -11.32 16.80
#